data_AF-A0A519UH70-F1
#
_entry.id   AF-A0A519UH70-F1
#
_cell.length_a   1.000
_cell.length_b   1.000
_cell.length_c   1.000
_cell.angle_alpha   90.00
_cell.angle_beta   90.00
_cell.angle_gamma   90.00
#
_symmetry.space_group_name_H-M   'P 1'
#
loop_
_entity.id
_entity.type
_entity.pdbx_description
1 polymer ?
#
loop_
_entity_poly.entity_id
_entity_poly.type
_entity_poly.pdbx_seq_one_letter_code
_entity_poly.pdbx_strand_id
1 'polypeptide(L)'
;YIGKYVNFNEVYKGEKGPLDVNYWVLDYNLPKAKTYFPDQVHKMFKAFEHWFGPYPFYEDGYQLIDASHTGMEHQSAVSYGNNYKFGYRGRDASGYGWGMKFDFIIIHESGHEWFGNNITTNDLADMWVHEGFTNYSETLFVDYHFGEQAGNEYNYGIRKGIRNDKPIIPDYNVNAQGSGDMYPKGGNMLHSIRHGLNNDVLFRNILRGLNKKFYHKTVTSAQVEAYISEMGKFNYVKVFDQYLRTTQIPTFNFSIENGKLTYRYSNSVDGFNMPLVLKNGNTTLKLSPTTTAKTLVLKPGEEKLFTVDAIEKMFYVKAVNEK
;
A
#
# COMPACT_ATOMS: atom_id res chain seq x y z
N TYR A 1 -14.59 18.99 16.86
CA TYR A 1 -14.25 18.37 18.15
C TYR A 1 -14.67 19.28 19.29
N ILE A 2 -15.22 18.75 20.39
CA ILE A 2 -15.60 19.55 21.57
C ILE A 2 -14.78 19.04 22.76
N GLY A 3 -13.97 19.91 23.35
CA GLY A 3 -13.10 19.58 24.47
C GLY A 3 -12.19 20.75 24.82
N LYS A 4 -11.50 20.64 25.95
CA LYS A 4 -10.47 21.63 26.34
C LYS A 4 -9.16 21.29 25.65
N TYR A 5 -9.05 21.73 24.39
CA TYR A 5 -7.87 21.54 23.58
C TYR A 5 -6.79 22.58 23.90
N VAL A 6 -5.55 22.12 23.86
CA VAL A 6 -4.34 22.95 23.91
C VAL A 6 -3.48 22.63 22.68
N ASN A 7 -2.73 23.62 22.21
CA ASN A 7 -1.85 23.47 21.05
C ASN A 7 -0.38 23.44 21.48
N PHE A 8 0.40 22.61 20.82
CA PHE A 8 1.84 22.81 20.66
C PHE A 8 2.19 22.60 19.19
N ASN A 9 3.27 23.21 18.72
CA ASN A 9 3.64 23.20 17.32
C ASN A 9 5.14 23.06 17.13
N GLU A 10 5.52 22.73 15.90
CA GLU A 10 6.89 22.73 15.41
C GLU A 10 6.91 23.09 13.92
N VAL A 11 8.10 23.38 13.40
CA VAL A 11 8.32 23.60 11.98
C VAL A 11 9.11 22.41 11.43
N TYR A 12 8.46 21.63 10.57
CA TYR A 12 9.09 20.52 9.88
C TYR A 12 9.80 21.01 8.61
N LYS A 13 10.95 20.42 8.29
CA LYS A 13 11.70 20.73 7.05
C LYS A 13 11.24 19.80 5.94
N GLY A 14 10.10 20.10 5.33
CA GLY A 14 9.56 19.30 4.23
C GLY A 14 10.18 19.61 2.88
N GLU A 15 9.83 18.84 1.85
CA GLU A 15 10.44 18.94 0.52
C GLU A 15 10.21 20.28 -0.19
N LYS A 16 9.10 21.00 0.08
CA LYS A 16 8.84 22.36 -0.46
C LYS A 16 9.35 23.49 0.45
N GLY A 17 9.99 23.16 1.57
CA GLY A 17 10.49 24.14 2.55
C GLY A 17 9.88 23.94 3.94
N PRO A 18 9.94 24.98 4.80
CA PRO A 18 9.32 24.94 6.13
C PRO A 18 7.82 24.62 6.04
N LEU A 19 7.39 23.62 6.82
CA LEU A 19 5.99 23.20 6.95
C LEU A 19 5.57 23.38 8.41
N ASP A 20 4.49 24.11 8.64
CA ASP A 20 3.91 24.26 9.97
C ASP A 20 3.21 22.97 10.40
N VAL A 21 3.59 22.46 11.57
CA VAL A 21 3.04 21.23 12.15
C VAL A 21 2.42 21.56 13.50
N ASN A 22 1.12 21.32 13.63
CA ASN A 22 0.33 21.65 14.81
C ASN A 22 -0.26 20.41 15.46
N TYR A 23 -0.21 20.36 16.79
CA TYR A 23 -0.78 19.29 17.57
C TYR A 23 -1.86 19.86 18.48
N TRP A 24 -3.12 19.56 18.17
CA TRP A 24 -4.26 19.93 19.00
C TRP A 24 -4.63 18.76 19.90
N VAL A 25 -4.38 18.88 21.20
CA VAL A 25 -4.53 17.78 22.14
C VAL A 25 -5.40 18.14 23.32
N LEU A 26 -6.08 17.15 23.90
CA LEU A 26 -6.80 17.38 25.16
C LEU A 26 -5.78 17.73 26.24
N ASP A 27 -6.09 18.71 27.09
CA ASP A 27 -5.13 19.29 28.03
C ASP A 27 -4.45 18.25 28.94
N TYR A 28 -5.21 17.25 29.39
CA TYR A 28 -4.70 16.14 30.20
C TYR A 28 -3.78 15.16 29.44
N ASN A 29 -3.79 15.17 28.10
CA ASN A 29 -2.92 14.36 27.26
C ASN A 29 -1.64 15.09 26.81
N LEU A 30 -1.55 16.42 27.02
CA LEU A 30 -0.43 17.24 26.57
C LEU A 30 0.96 16.67 26.92
N PRO A 31 1.24 16.18 28.15
CA PRO A 31 2.54 15.63 28.48
C PRO A 31 2.91 14.39 27.65
N LYS A 32 1.94 13.52 27.34
CA LYS A 32 2.15 12.33 26.50
C LYS A 32 2.34 12.71 25.03
N ALA A 33 1.51 13.62 24.54
CA ALA A 33 1.57 14.05 23.14
C ALA A 33 2.92 14.66 22.79
N LYS A 34 3.49 15.50 23.66
CA LYS A 34 4.80 16.14 23.45
C LYS A 34 5.95 15.15 23.26
N THR A 35 5.89 13.97 23.89
CA THR A 35 6.94 12.96 23.78
C THR A 35 6.64 11.89 22.72
N TYR A 36 5.40 11.84 22.22
CA TYR A 36 4.92 10.78 21.34
C TYR A 36 4.73 11.24 19.89
N PHE A 37 3.98 12.33 19.67
CA PHE A 37 3.56 12.72 18.32
C PHE A 37 4.72 13.16 17.40
N PRO A 38 5.66 14.02 17.82
CA PRO A 38 6.71 14.51 16.92
C PRO A 38 7.53 13.38 16.28
N ASP A 39 7.90 12.34 17.05
CA ASP A 39 8.66 11.22 16.51
C ASP A 39 7.86 10.45 15.43
N GLN A 40 6.57 10.20 15.66
CA GLN A 40 5.73 9.48 14.71
C GLN A 40 5.46 10.30 13.45
N VAL A 41 5.12 11.58 13.59
CA VAL A 41 4.86 12.50 12.48
C VAL A 41 6.11 12.75 11.64
N HIS A 42 7.28 12.90 12.25
CA HIS A 42 8.54 13.02 11.50
C HIS A 42 8.89 11.76 10.71
N LYS A 43 8.67 10.57 11.29
CA LYS A 43 8.87 9.30 10.56
C LYS A 43 7.88 9.17 9.41
N MET A 44 6.64 9.59 9.61
CA MET A 44 5.59 9.63 8.59
C MET A 44 6.04 10.50 7.41
N PHE A 45 6.36 11.78 7.66
CA PHE A 45 6.76 12.70 6.59
C PHE A 45 7.99 12.22 5.82
N LYS A 46 9.02 11.69 6.51
CA LYS A 46 10.22 11.17 5.82
C LYS A 46 9.87 10.04 4.83
N ALA A 47 9.02 9.11 5.23
CA ALA A 47 8.63 7.99 4.37
C ALA A 47 7.69 8.45 3.25
N PHE A 48 6.69 9.26 3.59
CA PHE A 48 5.65 9.66 2.64
C PHE A 48 6.17 10.69 1.63
N GLU A 49 6.98 11.66 2.05
CA GLU A 49 7.62 12.55 1.09
C GLU A 49 8.56 11.79 0.16
N HIS A 50 9.33 10.82 0.68
CA HIS A 50 10.13 9.93 -0.17
C HIS A 50 9.28 9.26 -1.26
N TRP A 51 8.22 8.55 -0.86
CA TRP A 51 7.42 7.73 -1.78
C TRP A 51 6.42 8.50 -2.65
N PHE A 52 5.80 9.55 -2.12
CA PHE A 52 4.65 10.23 -2.72
C PHE A 52 4.95 11.67 -3.15
N GLY A 53 6.06 12.25 -2.68
CA GLY A 53 6.42 13.63 -2.96
C GLY A 53 5.96 14.59 -1.87
N PRO A 54 6.20 15.90 -2.04
CA PRO A 54 5.96 16.87 -0.99
C PRO A 54 4.54 16.79 -0.45
N TYR A 55 4.37 17.09 0.84
CA TYR A 55 3.05 17.23 1.45
C TYR A 55 2.16 18.16 0.59
N PRO A 56 0.90 17.79 0.30
CA PRO A 56 0.11 18.52 -0.69
C PRO A 56 -0.44 19.87 -0.21
N PHE A 57 -0.60 20.07 1.10
CA PHE A 57 -1.33 21.21 1.70
C PHE A 57 -0.44 22.11 2.56
N TYR A 58 0.65 22.64 2.00
CA TYR A 58 1.59 23.50 2.77
C TYR A 58 0.95 24.77 3.29
N GLU A 59 -0.02 25.32 2.56
CA GLU A 59 -0.72 26.55 2.90
C GLU A 59 -1.61 26.40 4.14
N ASP A 60 -2.10 25.18 4.41
CA ASP A 60 -2.93 24.85 5.59
C ASP A 60 -2.07 24.36 6.77
N GLY A 61 -0.83 23.94 6.48
CA GLY A 61 0.01 23.17 7.40
C GLY A 61 -0.55 21.77 7.65
N TYR A 62 0.16 20.98 8.46
CA TYR A 62 -0.34 19.69 8.93
C TYR A 62 -0.77 19.79 10.38
N GLN A 63 -1.95 19.27 10.70
CA GLN A 63 -2.47 19.25 12.05
C GLN A 63 -2.87 17.83 12.45
N LEU A 64 -2.45 17.41 13.64
CA LEU A 64 -2.88 16.16 14.27
C LEU A 64 -3.73 16.48 15.50
N ILE A 65 -4.96 15.99 15.49
CA ILE A 65 -6.00 16.32 16.47
C ILE A 65 -6.31 15.09 17.33
N ASP A 66 -6.01 15.16 18.62
CA ASP A 66 -6.40 14.14 19.61
C ASP A 66 -7.94 14.01 19.66
N ALA A 67 -8.46 12.82 19.47
CA ALA A 67 -9.88 12.55 19.27
C ALA A 67 -10.33 11.32 20.06
N SER A 68 -11.61 11.29 20.40
CA SER A 68 -12.23 10.16 21.13
C SER A 68 -12.63 8.98 20.24
N HIS A 69 -12.70 9.19 18.92
CA HIS A 69 -12.90 8.13 17.92
C HIS A 69 -11.57 7.70 17.29
N THR A 70 -11.57 6.59 16.57
CA THR A 70 -10.34 5.90 16.12
C THR A 70 -9.37 6.79 15.32
N GLY A 71 -9.89 7.46 14.29
CA GLY A 71 -9.17 8.27 13.31
C GLY A 71 -10.15 8.79 12.26
N MET A 72 -9.71 9.72 11.42
CA MET A 72 -10.39 10.27 10.25
C MET A 72 -9.45 11.29 9.59
N GLU A 73 -9.37 11.23 8.28
CA GLU A 73 -8.48 11.94 7.37
C GLU A 73 -8.96 13.34 6.95
N HIS A 74 -9.60 14.11 7.82
CA HIS A 74 -9.99 15.49 7.44
C HIS A 74 -8.75 16.26 6.97
N GLN A 75 -8.80 16.82 5.75
CA GLN A 75 -7.67 17.51 5.12
C GLN A 75 -6.96 18.45 6.10
N SER A 76 -5.65 18.23 6.26
CA SER A 76 -4.78 19.01 7.15
C SER A 76 -5.16 18.97 8.64
N ALA A 77 -6.22 18.27 9.03
CA ALA A 77 -6.80 18.20 10.37
C ALA A 77 -7.03 16.74 10.79
N VAL A 78 -6.00 15.91 10.56
CA VAL A 78 -6.02 14.47 10.78
C VAL A 78 -6.36 14.17 12.24
N SER A 79 -7.37 13.36 12.46
CA SER A 79 -7.80 13.00 13.80
C SER A 79 -7.18 11.71 14.31
N TYR A 80 -6.93 11.66 15.61
CA TYR A 80 -6.12 10.62 16.24
C TYR A 80 -6.79 10.10 17.50
N GLY A 81 -7.21 8.83 17.51
CA GLY A 81 -7.68 8.16 18.73
C GLY A 81 -7.13 6.76 18.88
N ASN A 82 -5.80 6.63 18.72
CA ASN A 82 -5.08 5.38 18.96
C ASN A 82 -4.56 5.24 20.41
N ASN A 83 -4.82 6.24 21.26
CA ASN A 83 -4.47 6.26 22.68
C ASN A 83 -2.96 6.20 22.97
N TYR A 84 -2.12 6.80 22.11
CA TYR A 84 -0.66 6.87 22.28
C TYR A 84 -0.01 5.48 22.31
N LYS A 85 -0.41 4.59 21.39
CA LYS A 85 0.04 3.20 21.32
C LYS A 85 0.58 2.86 19.93
N PHE A 86 1.68 2.09 19.91
CA PHE A 86 2.10 1.42 18.68
C PHE A 86 1.08 0.38 18.22
N GLY A 87 1.06 0.11 16.91
CA GLY A 87 0.07 -0.75 16.25
C GLY A 87 -1.34 -0.16 16.26
N TYR A 88 -2.31 -0.97 15.85
CA TYR A 88 -3.71 -0.57 15.88
C TYR A 88 -4.32 -0.87 17.25
N ARG A 89 -4.34 0.15 18.11
CA ARG A 89 -4.72 0.10 19.53
C ARG A 89 -3.88 -0.91 20.33
N GLY A 90 -2.58 -1.01 20.04
CA GLY A 90 -1.68 -1.97 20.69
C GLY A 90 -1.70 -3.36 20.06
N ARG A 91 -2.24 -3.53 18.85
CA ARG A 91 -2.30 -4.82 18.14
C ARG A 91 -1.47 -4.79 16.87
N ASP A 92 -0.78 -5.91 16.63
CA ASP A 92 -0.04 -6.14 15.41
C ASP A 92 -0.96 -6.70 14.31
N ALA A 93 -1.29 -5.86 13.34
CA ALA A 93 -2.07 -6.29 12.19
C ALA A 93 -1.31 -7.30 11.31
N SER A 94 0.02 -7.25 11.21
CA SER A 94 0.75 -8.16 10.33
C SER A 94 0.99 -9.53 10.99
N GLY A 95 1.25 -9.57 12.29
CA GLY A 95 1.66 -10.80 12.99
C GLY A 95 3.15 -11.13 12.84
N TYR A 96 3.94 -10.20 12.28
CA TYR A 96 5.39 -10.30 12.14
C TYR A 96 6.14 -9.37 13.11
N GLY A 97 5.42 -8.67 14.00
CA GLY A 97 5.95 -7.68 14.93
C GLY A 97 6.11 -6.27 14.32
N TRP A 98 6.12 -6.15 12.99
CA TRP A 98 6.31 -4.87 12.29
C TRP A 98 5.19 -3.86 12.56
N GLY A 99 3.94 -4.32 12.72
CA GLY A 99 2.84 -3.42 13.08
C GLY A 99 3.00 -2.77 14.46
N MET A 100 3.84 -3.33 15.34
CA MET A 100 4.14 -2.74 16.65
C MET A 100 5.32 -1.75 16.64
N LYS A 101 5.82 -1.38 15.46
CA LYS A 101 6.96 -0.44 15.33
C LYS A 101 6.55 1.01 15.05
N PHE A 102 5.26 1.25 14.82
CA PHE A 102 4.72 2.57 14.47
C PHE A 102 3.29 2.73 14.98
N ASP A 103 2.82 3.96 15.09
CA ASP A 103 1.43 4.25 15.39
C ASP A 103 0.59 4.10 14.12
N PHE A 104 -0.25 3.06 14.08
CA PHE A 104 -1.05 2.74 12.89
C PHE A 104 -1.92 3.90 12.42
N ILE A 105 -2.57 4.62 13.34
CA ILE A 105 -3.53 5.67 12.98
C ILE A 105 -2.81 6.90 12.43
N ILE A 106 -1.68 7.29 13.03
CA ILE A 106 -0.92 8.42 12.48
C ILE A 106 -0.50 8.10 11.04
N ILE A 107 0.00 6.88 10.78
CA ILE A 107 0.49 6.51 9.45
C ILE A 107 -0.67 6.36 8.45
N HIS A 108 -1.73 5.66 8.80
CA HIS A 108 -2.88 5.45 7.92
C HIS A 108 -3.59 6.77 7.61
N GLU A 109 -4.08 7.48 8.63
CA GLU A 109 -4.90 8.68 8.41
C GLU A 109 -4.11 9.81 7.73
N SER A 110 -2.79 9.90 7.96
CA SER A 110 -1.94 10.87 7.23
C SER A 110 -1.66 10.45 5.79
N GLY A 111 -1.71 9.15 5.46
CA GLY A 111 -1.54 8.67 4.10
C GLY A 111 -2.62 9.19 3.16
N HIS A 112 -3.82 9.40 3.71
CA HIS A 112 -4.93 9.99 3.00
C HIS A 112 -4.72 11.44 2.55
N GLU A 113 -3.78 12.17 3.16
CA GLU A 113 -3.41 13.50 2.68
C GLU A 113 -2.94 13.45 1.23
N TRP A 114 -2.22 12.38 0.83
CA TRP A 114 -1.86 12.12 -0.57
C TRP A 114 -2.95 11.35 -1.34
N PHE A 115 -3.60 10.36 -0.72
CA PHE A 115 -4.60 9.49 -1.36
C PHE A 115 -5.95 9.51 -0.63
N GLY A 116 -6.81 10.45 -1.03
CA GLY A 116 -8.04 10.77 -0.33
C GLY A 116 -8.34 12.25 -0.50
N ASN A 117 -7.46 13.07 0.06
CA ASN A 117 -7.56 14.53 0.06
C ASN A 117 -6.95 15.14 -1.21
N ASN A 118 -5.68 14.84 -1.51
CA ASN A 118 -5.04 15.35 -2.72
C ASN A 118 -5.59 14.69 -4.01
N ILE A 119 -5.81 13.36 -3.96
CA ILE A 119 -6.41 12.57 -5.03
C ILE A 119 -7.73 11.99 -4.51
N THR A 120 -8.86 12.59 -4.90
CA THR A 120 -10.20 12.18 -4.44
C THR A 120 -10.91 11.34 -5.50
N THR A 121 -11.73 10.35 -5.17
CA THR A 121 -12.47 9.59 -6.18
C THR A 121 -13.80 10.26 -6.51
N ASN A 122 -14.30 10.05 -7.74
CA ASN A 122 -15.61 10.57 -8.16
C ASN A 122 -16.79 9.75 -7.62
N ASP A 123 -16.55 8.49 -7.26
CA ASP A 123 -17.58 7.53 -6.82
C ASP A 123 -17.03 6.69 -5.66
N LEU A 124 -17.93 6.19 -4.80
CA LEU A 124 -17.60 5.23 -3.75
C LEU A 124 -17.14 3.88 -4.32
N ALA A 125 -17.55 3.57 -5.55
CA ALA A 125 -17.08 2.37 -6.24
C ALA A 125 -15.56 2.35 -6.45
N ASP A 126 -14.94 3.53 -6.47
CA ASP A 126 -13.50 3.72 -6.68
C ASP A 126 -12.69 3.84 -5.37
N MET A 127 -13.30 3.63 -4.19
CA MET A 127 -12.68 3.89 -2.88
C MET A 127 -11.37 3.16 -2.61
N TRP A 128 -11.06 2.11 -3.36
CA TRP A 128 -9.74 1.46 -3.29
C TRP A 128 -8.58 2.42 -3.64
N VAL A 129 -8.82 3.49 -4.39
CA VAL A 129 -7.80 4.52 -4.66
C VAL A 129 -7.41 5.25 -3.37
N HIS A 130 -8.34 5.41 -2.43
CA HIS A 130 -8.04 5.98 -1.12
C HIS A 130 -7.47 4.90 -0.23
N GLU A 131 -8.29 3.88 0.05
CA GLU A 131 -8.01 2.90 1.08
C GLU A 131 -6.90 1.93 0.72
N GLY A 132 -6.79 1.56 -0.55
CA GLY A 132 -5.76 0.65 -1.03
C GLY A 132 -4.38 1.31 -1.05
N PHE A 133 -4.29 2.57 -1.47
CA PHE A 133 -3.02 3.31 -1.44
C PHE A 133 -2.63 3.70 -0.03
N THR A 134 -3.59 4.13 0.80
CA THR A 134 -3.32 4.45 2.20
C THR A 134 -2.91 3.20 2.97
N ASN A 135 -3.58 2.05 2.79
CA ASN A 135 -3.11 0.80 3.38
C ASN A 135 -1.71 0.41 2.86
N TYR A 136 -1.43 0.65 1.59
CA TYR A 136 -0.09 0.41 1.05
C TYR A 136 0.98 1.38 1.61
N SER A 137 0.60 2.60 1.99
CA SER A 137 1.51 3.55 2.63
C SER A 137 2.09 3.00 3.94
N GLU A 138 1.35 2.16 4.67
CA GLU A 138 1.83 1.46 5.86
C GLU A 138 2.98 0.50 5.51
N THR A 139 2.84 -0.25 4.41
CA THR A 139 3.88 -1.14 3.89
C THR A 139 5.12 -0.34 3.49
N LEU A 140 4.92 0.77 2.76
CA LEU A 140 6.01 1.65 2.32
C LEU A 140 6.72 2.36 3.48
N PHE A 141 5.99 2.69 4.55
CA PHE A 141 6.56 3.21 5.79
C PHE A 141 7.48 2.18 6.44
N VAL A 142 7.01 0.93 6.58
CA VAL A 142 7.81 -0.14 7.18
C VAL A 142 9.05 -0.43 6.32
N ASP A 143 8.88 -0.50 5.01
CA ASP A 143 9.98 -0.66 4.04
C ASP A 143 11.03 0.45 4.18
N TYR A 144 10.60 1.72 4.25
CA TYR A 144 11.50 2.86 4.33
C TYR A 144 12.34 2.88 5.61
N HIS A 145 11.74 2.56 6.76
CA HIS A 145 12.44 2.64 8.06
C HIS A 145 13.13 1.33 8.47
N PHE A 146 12.68 0.18 7.97
CA PHE A 146 13.12 -1.14 8.43
C PHE A 146 13.59 -2.08 7.30
N GLY A 147 13.53 -1.65 6.04
CA GLY A 147 14.04 -2.37 4.87
C GLY A 147 13.00 -3.22 4.15
N GLU A 148 13.33 -3.62 2.91
CA GLU A 148 12.45 -4.35 1.99
C GLU A 148 11.87 -5.63 2.61
N GLN A 149 12.68 -6.41 3.34
CA GLN A 149 12.20 -7.62 4.00
C GLN A 149 11.08 -7.31 5.01
N ALA A 150 11.24 -6.26 5.83
CA ALA A 150 10.23 -5.87 6.81
C ALA A 150 8.94 -5.41 6.12
N GLY A 151 9.06 -4.64 5.03
CA GLY A 151 7.92 -4.25 4.20
C GLY A 151 7.17 -5.45 3.63
N ASN A 152 7.88 -6.41 3.04
CA ASN A 152 7.30 -7.63 2.49
C ASN A 152 6.58 -8.45 3.57
N GLU A 153 7.21 -8.66 4.72
CA GLU A 153 6.62 -9.38 5.85
C GLU A 153 5.38 -8.68 6.41
N TYR A 154 5.41 -7.35 6.52
CA TYR A 154 4.24 -6.57 6.93
C TYR A 154 3.08 -6.74 5.94
N ASN A 155 3.33 -6.54 4.65
CA ASN A 155 2.33 -6.63 3.58
C ASN A 155 1.73 -8.03 3.44
N TYR A 156 2.58 -9.06 3.55
CA TYR A 156 2.14 -10.45 3.59
C TYR A 156 1.28 -10.73 4.83
N GLY A 157 1.70 -10.26 6.00
CA GLY A 157 0.99 -10.48 7.25
C GLY A 157 -0.43 -9.90 7.29
N ILE A 158 -0.65 -8.72 6.71
CA ILE A 158 -1.98 -8.09 6.64
C ILE A 158 -2.95 -8.82 5.69
N ARG A 159 -2.46 -9.73 4.83
CA ARG A 159 -3.32 -10.54 3.93
C ARG A 159 -4.33 -11.41 4.65
N LYS A 160 -4.07 -11.77 5.91
CA LYS A 160 -5.02 -12.54 6.73
C LYS A 160 -6.36 -11.79 6.93
N GLY A 161 -6.37 -10.48 6.69
CA GLY A 161 -7.59 -9.66 6.70
C GLY A 161 -8.37 -9.69 5.39
N ILE A 162 -7.83 -10.24 4.29
CA ILE A 162 -8.50 -10.31 2.99
C ILE A 162 -9.54 -11.45 3.01
N ARG A 163 -10.80 -11.12 2.75
CA ARG A 163 -11.93 -12.06 2.81
C ARG A 163 -12.26 -12.68 1.47
N ASN A 164 -12.04 -11.95 0.37
CA ASN A 164 -12.55 -12.22 -0.97
C ASN A 164 -14.06 -12.51 -1.00
N ASP A 165 -14.83 -11.72 -0.25
CA ASP A 165 -16.28 -11.88 -0.06
C ASP A 165 -17.10 -11.36 -1.25
N LYS A 166 -16.71 -10.23 -1.82
CA LYS A 166 -17.29 -9.61 -3.01
C LYS A 166 -16.23 -8.77 -3.75
N PRO A 167 -16.48 -8.34 -5.01
CA PRO A 167 -15.58 -7.41 -5.69
C PRO A 167 -15.33 -6.12 -4.90
N ILE A 168 -14.15 -5.53 -5.10
CA ILE A 168 -13.79 -4.23 -4.54
C ILE A 168 -14.52 -3.11 -5.27
N ILE A 169 -14.66 -3.21 -6.58
CA ILE A 169 -15.47 -2.28 -7.38
C ILE A 169 -16.91 -2.83 -7.46
N PRO A 170 -17.89 -2.21 -6.78
CA PRO A 170 -19.31 -2.51 -6.93
C PRO A 170 -19.90 -1.80 -8.15
N ASP A 171 -21.23 -1.80 -8.27
CA ASP A 171 -21.95 -1.00 -9.26
C ASP A 171 -21.74 0.50 -9.02
N TYR A 172 -21.51 1.25 -10.10
CA TYR A 172 -21.30 2.70 -10.07
C TYR A 172 -22.62 3.46 -9.94
N ASN A 173 -22.54 4.70 -9.43
CA ASN A 173 -23.63 5.69 -9.38
C ASN A 173 -24.87 5.28 -8.55
N VAL A 174 -24.73 4.27 -7.68
CA VAL A 174 -25.82 3.76 -6.83
C VAL A 174 -25.49 3.83 -5.33
N ASN A 175 -24.51 4.66 -4.96
CA ASN A 175 -24.02 4.81 -3.58
C ASN A 175 -23.60 3.45 -2.96
N ALA A 176 -23.12 2.52 -3.80
CA ALA A 176 -22.69 1.21 -3.35
C ALA A 176 -21.25 1.25 -2.83
N GLN A 177 -21.01 0.53 -1.75
CA GLN A 177 -19.66 0.27 -1.24
C GLN A 177 -19.24 -1.16 -1.58
N GLY A 178 -18.02 -1.29 -2.08
CA GLY A 178 -17.39 -2.56 -2.40
C GLY A 178 -17.01 -3.38 -1.17
N SER A 179 -16.16 -4.38 -1.38
CA SER A 179 -15.57 -5.12 -0.27
C SER A 179 -14.63 -4.26 0.57
N GLY A 180 -14.61 -4.51 1.89
CA GLY A 180 -13.57 -3.99 2.78
C GLY A 180 -12.18 -4.53 2.46
N ASP A 181 -12.06 -5.50 1.55
CA ASP A 181 -10.79 -5.91 0.97
C ASP A 181 -10.08 -4.77 0.24
N MET A 182 -10.77 -3.68 -0.10
CA MET A 182 -10.15 -2.48 -0.70
C MET A 182 -8.90 -2.01 0.06
N TYR A 183 -8.85 -2.23 1.37
CA TYR A 183 -7.67 -2.02 2.21
C TYR A 183 -6.59 -3.09 1.94
N PRO A 184 -6.60 -4.30 2.57
CA PRO A 184 -5.45 -5.20 2.49
C PRO A 184 -5.24 -5.81 1.11
N LYS A 185 -6.29 -6.02 0.30
CA LYS A 185 -6.16 -6.54 -1.07
C LYS A 185 -5.70 -5.45 -2.04
N GLY A 186 -6.15 -4.21 -1.87
CA GLY A 186 -5.63 -3.05 -2.61
C GLY A 186 -4.13 -2.86 -2.38
N GLY A 187 -3.70 -2.85 -1.11
CA GLY A 187 -2.28 -2.74 -0.78
C GLY A 187 -1.43 -3.91 -1.27
N ASN A 188 -1.95 -5.13 -1.21
CA ASN A 188 -1.28 -6.32 -1.72
C ASN A 188 -1.18 -6.39 -3.25
N MET A 189 -2.19 -5.87 -3.96
CA MET A 189 -2.13 -5.69 -5.41
C MET A 189 -1.02 -4.71 -5.80
N LEU A 190 -0.96 -3.54 -5.16
CA LEU A 190 0.09 -2.55 -5.42
C LEU A 190 1.50 -3.09 -5.10
N HIS A 191 1.63 -3.86 -4.02
CA HIS A 191 2.87 -4.53 -3.67
C HIS A 191 3.32 -5.55 -4.73
N SER A 192 2.36 -6.34 -5.24
CA SER A 192 2.62 -7.30 -6.33
C SER A 192 3.07 -6.60 -7.61
N ILE A 193 2.46 -5.45 -7.94
CA ILE A 193 2.88 -4.61 -9.08
C ILE A 193 4.31 -4.08 -8.88
N ARG A 194 4.66 -3.58 -7.68
CA ARG A 194 6.02 -3.11 -7.35
C ARG A 194 7.05 -4.20 -7.61
N HIS A 195 6.81 -5.40 -7.07
CA HIS A 195 7.73 -6.54 -7.23
C HIS A 195 7.80 -7.04 -8.68
N GLY A 196 6.67 -7.07 -9.40
CA GLY A 196 6.64 -7.45 -10.82
C GLY A 196 7.39 -6.45 -11.71
N LEU A 197 7.31 -5.16 -11.38
CA LEU A 197 8.06 -4.10 -12.06
C LEU A 197 9.57 -4.24 -11.81
N ASN A 198 9.96 -4.62 -10.60
CA ASN A 198 11.35 -4.76 -10.15
C ASN A 198 12.21 -3.52 -10.44
N ASN A 199 11.67 -2.35 -10.13
CA ASN A 199 12.36 -1.08 -10.29
C ASN A 199 11.76 -0.04 -9.33
N ASP A 200 12.30 0.03 -8.12
CA ASP A 200 11.79 0.91 -7.07
C ASP A 200 11.90 2.40 -7.41
N VAL A 201 12.92 2.80 -8.17
CA VAL A 201 13.05 4.18 -8.64
C VAL A 201 11.89 4.53 -9.57
N LEU A 202 11.58 3.64 -10.52
CA LEU A 202 10.44 3.82 -11.42
C LEU A 202 9.12 3.78 -10.65
N PHE A 203 8.95 2.80 -9.75
CA PHE A 203 7.73 2.67 -8.95
C PHE A 203 7.47 3.90 -8.09
N ARG A 204 8.49 4.42 -7.39
CA ARG A 204 8.41 5.68 -6.65
C ARG A 204 8.05 6.85 -7.56
N ASN A 205 8.66 6.95 -8.75
CA ASN A 205 8.32 8.01 -9.71
C ASN A 205 6.87 7.92 -10.21
N ILE A 206 6.29 6.71 -10.31
CA ILE A 206 4.87 6.54 -10.60
C ILE A 206 4.03 7.14 -9.47
N LEU A 207 4.31 6.80 -8.21
CA LEU A 207 3.55 7.30 -7.05
C LEU A 207 3.67 8.82 -6.85
N ARG A 208 4.88 9.37 -6.98
CA ARG A 208 5.11 10.83 -6.98
C ARG A 208 4.41 11.51 -8.15
N GLY A 209 4.42 10.86 -9.31
CA GLY A 209 3.77 11.35 -10.52
C GLY A 209 2.24 11.35 -10.44
N LEU A 210 1.63 10.36 -9.76
CA LEU A 210 0.19 10.35 -9.46
C LEU A 210 -0.18 11.62 -8.67
N ASN A 211 0.51 11.87 -7.57
CA ASN A 211 0.29 13.02 -6.69
C ASN A 211 0.52 14.37 -7.37
N LYS A 212 1.40 14.41 -8.37
CA LYS A 212 1.62 15.61 -9.20
C LYS A 212 0.56 15.77 -10.29
N LYS A 213 0.20 14.71 -11.02
CA LYS A 213 -0.73 14.76 -12.16
C LYS A 213 -2.16 15.05 -11.72
N PHE A 214 -2.55 14.42 -10.62
CA PHE A 214 -3.89 14.49 -10.03
C PHE A 214 -3.95 15.39 -8.80
N TYR A 215 -2.99 16.32 -8.66
CA TYR A 215 -2.96 17.28 -7.56
C TYR A 215 -4.26 18.06 -7.44
N HIS A 216 -4.95 17.94 -6.30
CA HIS A 216 -6.25 18.55 -5.99
C HIS A 216 -7.32 18.25 -7.05
N LYS A 217 -7.37 16.99 -7.53
CA LYS A 217 -8.36 16.56 -8.53
C LYS A 217 -9.14 15.36 -8.05
N THR A 218 -10.35 15.26 -8.58
CA THR A 218 -11.10 14.03 -8.52
C THR A 218 -10.71 13.08 -9.66
N VAL A 219 -10.75 11.78 -9.42
CA VAL A 219 -10.32 10.74 -10.36
C VAL A 219 -11.30 9.57 -10.40
N THR A 220 -11.20 8.79 -11.47
CA THR A 220 -11.81 7.45 -11.58
C THR A 220 -10.75 6.37 -11.42
N SER A 221 -11.16 5.14 -11.07
CA SER A 221 -10.24 3.98 -11.09
C SER A 221 -9.50 3.86 -12.42
N ALA A 222 -10.22 3.99 -13.54
CA ALA A 222 -9.65 3.87 -14.88
C ALA A 222 -8.50 4.87 -15.14
N GLN A 223 -8.59 6.10 -14.63
CA GLN A 223 -7.51 7.10 -14.78
C GLN A 223 -6.25 6.70 -14.00
N VAL A 224 -6.41 6.16 -12.79
CA VAL A 224 -5.29 5.70 -11.96
C VAL A 224 -4.66 4.43 -12.55
N GLU A 225 -5.48 3.45 -12.94
CA GLU A 225 -5.05 2.19 -13.59
C GLU A 225 -4.28 2.46 -14.89
N ALA A 226 -4.79 3.36 -15.73
CA ALA A 226 -4.15 3.75 -16.98
C ALA A 226 -2.82 4.46 -16.74
N TYR A 227 -2.76 5.38 -15.77
CA TYR A 227 -1.53 6.09 -15.44
C TYR A 227 -0.42 5.14 -14.95
N ILE A 228 -0.75 4.20 -14.07
CA ILE A 228 0.22 3.20 -13.57
C ILE A 228 0.71 2.33 -14.72
N SER A 229 -0.18 1.92 -15.63
CA SER A 229 0.18 1.11 -16.79
C SER A 229 1.10 1.86 -17.77
N GLU A 230 0.75 3.11 -18.08
CA GLU A 230 1.52 3.98 -18.97
C GLU A 230 2.94 4.22 -18.42
N MET A 231 3.03 4.69 -17.18
CA MET A 231 4.30 5.04 -16.56
C MET A 231 5.13 3.81 -16.19
N GLY A 232 4.48 2.69 -15.85
CA GLY A 232 5.11 1.40 -15.63
C GLY A 232 5.54 0.68 -16.92
N LYS A 233 5.19 1.21 -18.09
CA LYS A 233 5.47 0.62 -19.42
C LYS A 233 5.00 -0.84 -19.52
N PHE A 234 3.87 -1.14 -18.90
CA PHE A 234 3.28 -2.48 -18.87
C PHE A 234 1.76 -2.37 -18.77
N ASN A 235 1.03 -3.19 -19.53
CA ASN A 235 -0.42 -3.19 -19.48
C ASN A 235 -0.93 -4.00 -18.27
N TYR A 236 -1.26 -3.30 -17.18
CA TYR A 236 -1.80 -3.90 -15.95
C TYR A 236 -3.32 -4.02 -15.95
N VAL A 237 -4.04 -3.76 -17.05
CA VAL A 237 -5.52 -3.82 -17.07
C VAL A 237 -6.05 -5.15 -16.53
N LYS A 238 -5.47 -6.28 -16.96
CA LYS A 238 -5.90 -7.60 -16.46
C LYS A 238 -5.46 -7.90 -15.03
N VAL A 239 -4.41 -7.25 -14.56
CA VAL A 239 -4.02 -7.27 -13.15
C VAL A 239 -5.06 -6.53 -12.30
N PHE A 240 -5.46 -5.32 -12.71
CA PHE A 240 -6.49 -4.57 -12.00
C PHE A 240 -7.85 -5.28 -12.05
N ASP A 241 -8.26 -5.81 -13.21
CA ASP A 241 -9.48 -6.61 -13.34
C ASP A 241 -9.49 -7.78 -12.34
N GLN A 242 -8.37 -8.51 -12.24
CA GLN A 242 -8.25 -9.65 -11.34
C GLN A 242 -8.54 -9.27 -9.89
N TYR A 243 -7.90 -8.22 -9.38
CA TYR A 243 -7.96 -7.90 -7.96
C TYR A 243 -9.13 -6.99 -7.58
N LEU A 244 -9.55 -6.10 -8.47
CA LEU A 244 -10.60 -5.11 -8.17
C LEU A 244 -12.00 -5.61 -8.54
N ARG A 245 -12.13 -6.37 -9.62
CA ARG A 245 -13.42 -6.75 -10.22
C ARG A 245 -13.80 -8.20 -9.97
N THR A 246 -12.95 -8.98 -9.29
CA THR A 246 -13.24 -10.38 -8.93
C THR A 246 -12.84 -10.73 -7.50
N THR A 247 -13.37 -11.84 -7.00
CA THR A 247 -12.97 -12.48 -5.74
C THR A 247 -11.91 -13.57 -5.94
N GLN A 248 -11.52 -13.87 -7.18
CA GLN A 248 -10.58 -14.95 -7.47
C GLN A 248 -9.17 -14.59 -7.02
N ILE A 249 -8.45 -15.58 -6.46
CA ILE A 249 -7.02 -15.48 -6.17
C ILE A 249 -6.26 -16.20 -7.29
N PRO A 250 -5.47 -15.47 -8.11
CA PRO A 250 -4.69 -16.09 -9.18
C PRO A 250 -3.73 -17.13 -8.60
N THR A 251 -3.69 -18.31 -9.21
CA THR A 251 -2.79 -19.39 -8.83
C THR A 251 -1.60 -19.41 -9.78
N PHE A 252 -0.39 -19.27 -9.25
CA PHE A 252 0.85 -19.49 -9.99
C PHE A 252 1.25 -20.96 -9.88
N ASN A 253 1.00 -21.70 -10.96
CA ASN A 253 1.37 -23.11 -11.08
C ASN A 253 2.79 -23.21 -11.65
N PHE A 254 3.62 -24.02 -11.03
CA PHE A 254 4.96 -24.31 -11.54
C PHE A 254 5.39 -25.76 -11.28
N SER A 255 6.27 -26.29 -12.12
CA SER A 255 6.96 -27.56 -11.90
C SER A 255 8.40 -27.47 -12.43
N ILE A 256 9.33 -28.16 -11.79
CA ILE A 256 10.75 -28.19 -12.19
C ILE A 256 11.19 -29.64 -12.37
N GLU A 257 11.43 -30.03 -13.62
CA GLU A 257 11.88 -31.37 -14.01
C GLU A 257 13.13 -31.27 -14.87
N ASN A 258 14.19 -31.99 -14.52
CA ASN A 258 15.45 -32.03 -15.29
C ASN A 258 16.01 -30.63 -15.63
N GLY A 259 15.94 -29.68 -14.69
CA GLY A 259 16.40 -28.29 -14.88
C GLY A 259 15.49 -27.43 -15.76
N LYS A 260 14.33 -27.93 -16.17
CA LYS A 260 13.32 -27.19 -16.95
C LYS A 260 12.15 -26.82 -16.05
N LEU A 261 11.89 -25.52 -15.94
CA LEU A 261 10.70 -24.95 -15.33
C LEU A 261 9.55 -24.97 -16.33
N THR A 262 8.38 -25.48 -15.92
CA THR A 262 7.09 -25.26 -16.58
C THR A 262 6.24 -24.39 -15.66
N TYR A 263 5.57 -23.36 -16.19
CA TYR A 263 4.80 -22.43 -15.36
C TYR A 263 3.63 -21.77 -16.10
N ARG A 264 2.57 -21.41 -15.36
CA ARG A 264 1.40 -20.66 -15.84
C ARG A 264 0.64 -20.00 -14.68
N TYR A 265 -0.29 -19.12 -15.03
CA TYR A 265 -1.40 -18.77 -14.15
C TYR A 265 -2.61 -19.67 -14.37
N SER A 266 -3.37 -19.93 -13.31
CA SER A 266 -4.72 -20.50 -13.33
C SER A 266 -5.59 -19.81 -12.28
N ASN A 267 -6.89 -20.13 -12.23
CA ASN A 267 -7.86 -19.48 -11.33
C ASN A 267 -7.79 -17.94 -11.41
N SER A 268 -7.70 -17.43 -12.63
CA SER A 268 -7.54 -16.01 -12.93
C SER A 268 -8.45 -15.60 -14.09
N VAL A 269 -8.70 -14.31 -14.23
CA VAL A 269 -9.36 -13.72 -15.40
C VAL A 269 -8.57 -14.00 -16.67
N ASP A 270 -9.29 -14.05 -17.80
CA ASP A 270 -8.68 -14.19 -19.11
C ASP A 270 -7.71 -13.04 -19.40
N GLY A 271 -6.50 -13.41 -19.84
CA GLY A 271 -5.43 -12.46 -20.12
C GLY A 271 -4.64 -11.98 -18.91
N PHE A 272 -4.85 -12.54 -17.71
CA PHE A 272 -4.03 -12.23 -16.53
C PHE A 272 -2.55 -12.50 -16.82
N ASN A 273 -1.71 -11.50 -16.53
CA ASN A 273 -0.35 -11.39 -17.05
C ASN A 273 0.64 -10.76 -16.05
N MET A 274 0.37 -10.78 -14.75
CA MET A 274 1.26 -10.18 -13.75
C MET A 274 2.71 -10.70 -13.90
N PRO A 275 3.72 -9.82 -14.09
CA PRO A 275 5.11 -10.26 -14.09
C PRO A 275 5.53 -10.79 -12.72
N LEU A 276 6.31 -11.87 -12.68
CA LEU A 276 6.91 -12.37 -11.44
C LEU A 276 8.42 -12.19 -11.51
N VAL A 277 8.98 -11.49 -10.54
CA VAL A 277 10.43 -11.38 -10.37
C VAL A 277 10.80 -12.03 -9.05
N LEU A 278 11.52 -13.14 -9.13
CA LEU A 278 11.97 -13.89 -7.97
C LEU A 278 13.43 -13.54 -7.69
N LYS A 279 13.75 -13.31 -6.42
CA LYS A 279 15.09 -12.92 -5.98
C LYS A 279 15.53 -13.74 -4.77
N ASN A 280 16.80 -14.12 -4.75
CA ASN A 280 17.47 -14.66 -3.57
C ASN A 280 18.97 -14.37 -3.65
N GLY A 281 19.47 -13.52 -2.75
CA GLY A 281 20.82 -12.98 -2.82
C GLY A 281 21.09 -12.30 -4.16
N ASN A 282 22.15 -12.73 -4.85
CA ASN A 282 22.52 -12.20 -6.16
C ASN A 282 21.77 -12.85 -7.34
N THR A 283 20.89 -13.82 -7.07
CA THR A 283 20.13 -14.52 -8.12
C THR A 283 18.81 -13.80 -8.33
N THR A 284 18.53 -13.40 -9.57
CA THR A 284 17.26 -12.78 -9.97
C THR A 284 16.74 -13.44 -11.24
N LEU A 285 15.47 -13.83 -11.22
CA LEU A 285 14.80 -14.40 -12.39
C LEU A 285 13.47 -13.68 -12.63
N LYS A 286 13.31 -13.13 -13.84
CA LYS A 286 12.05 -12.52 -14.30
C LYS A 286 11.28 -13.49 -15.17
N LEU A 287 10.02 -13.70 -14.82
CA LEU A 287 9.05 -14.48 -15.57
C LEU A 287 7.93 -13.57 -16.09
N SER A 288 7.32 -13.98 -17.19
CA SER A 288 6.12 -13.34 -17.73
C SER A 288 5.04 -14.40 -17.94
N PRO A 289 4.46 -14.93 -16.85
CA PRO A 289 3.46 -15.98 -16.92
C PRO A 289 2.19 -15.49 -17.61
N THR A 290 1.48 -16.43 -18.20
CA THR A 290 0.15 -16.25 -18.80
C THR A 290 -0.73 -17.43 -18.38
N THR A 291 -1.99 -17.44 -18.77
CA THR A 291 -2.87 -18.62 -18.56
C THR A 291 -2.42 -19.85 -19.36
N THR A 292 -1.68 -19.66 -20.45
CA THR A 292 -1.01 -20.74 -21.20
C THR A 292 0.33 -21.12 -20.57
N ALA A 293 0.59 -22.42 -20.49
CA ALA A 293 1.85 -22.97 -20.00
C ALA A 293 3.06 -22.48 -20.84
N LYS A 294 4.09 -22.05 -20.14
CA LYS A 294 5.39 -21.69 -20.69
C LYS A 294 6.47 -22.54 -20.07
N THR A 295 7.59 -22.66 -20.77
CA THR A 295 8.76 -23.39 -20.26
C THR A 295 10.02 -22.55 -20.34
N LEU A 296 10.91 -22.72 -19.36
CA LEU A 296 12.20 -22.06 -19.29
C LEU A 296 13.26 -23.06 -18.79
N VAL A 297 14.45 -23.06 -19.40
CA VAL A 297 15.60 -23.81 -18.86
C VAL A 297 16.24 -22.96 -17.77
N LEU A 298 16.32 -23.50 -16.56
CA LEU A 298 16.91 -22.83 -15.41
C LEU A 298 18.44 -22.92 -15.44
N LYS A 299 19.10 -21.84 -15.05
CA LYS A 299 20.53 -21.87 -14.75
C LYS A 299 20.76 -22.56 -13.40
N PRO A 300 21.95 -23.16 -13.17
CA PRO A 300 22.27 -23.76 -11.88
C PRO A 300 22.03 -22.80 -10.71
N GLY A 301 21.21 -23.21 -9.74
CA GLY A 301 20.87 -22.43 -8.56
C GLY A 301 19.55 -21.66 -8.66
N GLU A 302 19.02 -21.39 -9.87
CA GLU A 302 17.74 -20.68 -10.04
C GLU A 302 16.55 -21.52 -9.53
N GLU A 303 16.67 -22.84 -9.45
CA GLU A 303 15.65 -23.72 -8.89
C GLU A 303 15.33 -23.38 -7.42
N LYS A 304 16.28 -22.79 -6.69
CA LYS A 304 16.12 -22.38 -5.28
C LYS A 304 15.23 -21.13 -5.12
N LEU A 305 14.92 -20.43 -6.21
CA LEU A 305 14.00 -19.28 -6.20
C LEU A 305 12.53 -19.71 -6.06
N PHE A 306 12.23 -20.98 -6.34
CA PHE A 306 10.86 -21.48 -6.45
C PHE A 306 10.41 -22.17 -5.17
N THR A 307 10.20 -21.39 -4.12
CA THR A 307 9.48 -21.84 -2.92
C THR A 307 8.14 -21.13 -2.82
N VAL A 308 7.12 -21.85 -2.33
CA VAL A 308 5.77 -21.29 -2.12
C VAL A 308 5.86 -20.04 -1.22
N ASP A 309 6.58 -20.15 -0.10
CA ASP A 309 6.76 -19.06 0.85
C ASP A 309 7.43 -17.81 0.23
N ALA A 310 8.49 -17.97 -0.58
CA ALA A 310 9.16 -16.82 -1.20
C ALA A 310 8.25 -16.12 -2.22
N ILE A 311 7.53 -16.90 -3.04
CA ILE A 311 6.60 -16.35 -4.05
C ILE A 311 5.45 -15.64 -3.35
N GLU A 312 4.80 -16.29 -2.39
CA GLU A 312 3.63 -15.72 -1.73
C GLU A 312 4.02 -14.52 -0.86
N LYS A 313 5.19 -14.47 -0.21
CA LYS A 313 5.61 -13.27 0.53
C LYS A 313 5.70 -12.00 -0.33
N MET A 314 6.05 -12.12 -1.60
CA MET A 314 6.20 -10.97 -2.51
C MET A 314 4.95 -10.69 -3.35
N PHE A 315 4.17 -11.72 -3.68
CA PHE A 315 3.06 -11.61 -4.63
C PHE A 315 1.75 -12.14 -4.04
N TYR A 316 0.66 -11.43 -4.25
CA TYR A 316 -0.68 -11.87 -3.84
C TYR A 316 -1.25 -12.86 -4.86
N VAL A 317 -0.66 -14.05 -4.87
CA VAL A 317 -1.02 -15.22 -5.67
C VAL A 317 -1.04 -16.43 -4.74
N LYS A 318 -1.69 -17.51 -5.16
CA LYS A 318 -1.48 -18.83 -4.56
C LYS A 318 -0.40 -19.56 -5.34
N ALA A 319 0.70 -19.96 -4.74
CA ALA A 319 1.77 -20.70 -5.43
C ALA A 319 1.57 -22.21 -5.28
N VAL A 320 1.59 -22.96 -6.38
CA VAL A 320 1.39 -24.41 -6.39
C VAL A 320 2.51 -25.06 -7.20
N ASN A 321 3.25 -25.95 -6.54
CA ASN A 321 4.18 -26.86 -7.20
C ASN A 321 3.40 -28.08 -7.71
N GLU A 322 3.30 -28.26 -9.03
CA GLU A 322 2.52 -29.33 -9.68
C GLU A 322 3.27 -30.68 -9.79
N LYS A 323 4.33 -30.86 -8.99
CA LYS A 323 5.11 -32.11 -8.95
C LYS A 323 4.33 -33.30 -8.42
#